data_AF-A0A2P6G3E3-F1
#
_entry.id   AF-A0A2P6G3E3-F1
#
_cell.length_a   1.000
_cell.length_b   1.000
_cell.length_c   1.000
_cell.angle_alpha   90.00
_cell.angle_beta   90.00
_cell.angle_gamma   90.00
#
_symmetry.space_group_name_H-M   'P 1'
#
loop_
_entity.id
_entity.type
_entity.pdbx_description
1 polymer ?
#
loop_
_entity_poly.entity_id
_entity_poly.type
_entity_poly.pdbx_seq_one_letter_code
_entity_poly.pdbx_strand_id
1 'polypeptide(L)'
;RDEPNTTENADVPSPPRNVWVAACGPSGGIGRHGQMSDFSELVQWDLEALGRGVLPKFGVAMEDAWEFVCTHGRRDVCCATSGRGYALARQASVPDAHVWECSHLGGHRFAPTCLTLPSGRLYGRLDAAGFYPAGSEPSPDFLRGASYLNPAAQAADQAVRSALALPASAPTHLSEPNDLNGGSVTVTVRTPEQGTWRVTCTANTIEAPASCGAPPTVRTVWQAEIASASPGAHPDNP
;
A
#
# COMPACT_ATOMS: atom_id res chain seq x y z
N ARG A 1 40.78 47.00 10.10
CA ARG A 1 40.24 46.47 11.38
C ARG A 1 39.16 45.48 10.95
N ASP A 2 39.58 44.25 10.73
CA ASP A 2 38.72 43.13 10.39
C ASP A 2 38.06 42.63 11.67
N GLU A 3 36.75 42.70 11.75
CA GLU A 3 35.97 41.93 12.72
C GLU A 3 35.45 40.67 12.00
N PRO A 4 35.86 39.46 12.40
CA PRO A 4 35.23 38.26 11.89
C PRO A 4 33.83 38.13 12.51
N ASN A 5 32.80 38.22 11.67
CA ASN A 5 31.42 37.90 12.02
C ASN A 5 31.29 36.38 12.19
N THR A 6 31.68 35.86 13.36
CA THR A 6 31.34 34.51 13.81
C THR A 6 29.94 34.55 14.41
N THR A 7 28.92 34.56 13.55
CA THR A 7 27.62 34.03 13.93
C THR A 7 27.66 32.54 13.64
N GLU A 8 28.12 31.76 14.61
CA GLU A 8 27.74 30.35 14.72
C GLU A 8 26.21 30.31 14.59
N ASN A 9 25.71 29.71 13.52
CA ASN A 9 24.33 29.24 13.49
C ASN A 9 24.21 28.24 14.63
N ALA A 10 23.78 28.71 15.80
CA ALA A 10 23.31 27.85 16.87
C ALA A 10 22.30 26.89 16.25
N ASP A 11 22.58 25.59 16.38
CA ASP A 11 21.85 24.50 15.77
C ASP A 11 20.39 24.56 16.28
N VAL A 12 19.52 25.24 15.53
CA VAL A 12 18.10 25.34 15.89
C VAL A 12 17.54 23.92 15.82
N PRO A 13 17.04 23.37 16.94
CA PRO A 13 16.49 22.02 16.93
C PRO A 13 15.41 21.93 15.86
N SER A 14 15.56 21.00 14.92
CA SER A 14 14.54 20.78 13.91
C SER A 14 13.21 20.44 14.61
N PRO A 15 12.09 21.03 14.17
CA PRO A 15 10.80 20.71 14.76
C PRO A 15 10.50 19.22 14.58
N PRO A 16 9.78 18.60 15.55
CA PRO A 16 9.46 17.19 15.49
C PRO A 16 8.75 16.84 14.18
N ARG A 17 9.07 15.67 13.63
CA ARG A 17 8.43 15.12 12.43
C ARG A 17 7.57 13.94 12.83
N ASN A 18 6.43 13.79 12.16
CA ASN A 18 5.66 12.57 12.26
C ASN A 18 6.42 11.42 11.59
N VAL A 19 6.46 10.28 12.27
CA VAL A 19 7.07 9.05 11.80
C VAL A 19 6.03 7.94 11.89
N TRP A 20 5.90 7.18 10.82
CA TRP A 20 5.09 5.97 10.76
C TRP A 20 6.00 4.79 10.46
N VAL A 21 5.76 3.68 11.13
CA VAL A 21 6.43 2.41 10.88
C VAL A 21 5.40 1.31 10.90
N ALA A 22 5.39 0.48 9.88
CA ALA A 22 4.44 -0.61 9.75
C ALA A 22 5.10 -1.87 9.20
N ALA A 23 4.77 -3.00 9.81
CA ALA A 23 5.00 -4.31 9.24
C ALA A 23 3.70 -4.70 8.52
N CYS A 24 3.67 -4.42 7.21
CA CYS A 24 2.52 -4.70 6.37
C CYS A 24 2.38 -6.21 6.18
N GLY A 25 1.15 -6.69 6.04
CA GLY A 25 0.96 -8.12 5.87
C GLY A 25 -0.49 -8.53 5.72
N PRO A 26 -0.71 -9.84 5.48
CA PRO A 26 -2.00 -10.39 5.12
C PRO A 26 -3.07 -10.17 6.19
N SER A 27 -2.71 -10.07 7.47
CA SER A 27 -3.63 -9.87 8.59
C SER A 27 -3.93 -8.40 8.89
N GLY A 28 -3.87 -7.52 7.88
CA GLY A 28 -4.01 -6.06 8.06
C GLY A 28 -2.75 -5.36 8.54
N GLY A 29 -1.66 -6.11 8.77
CA GLY A 29 -0.40 -5.59 9.26
C GLY A 29 -0.49 -5.04 10.69
N ILE A 30 0.63 -4.52 11.18
CA ILE A 30 0.70 -3.78 12.43
C ILE A 30 1.51 -2.50 12.19
N GLY A 31 1.17 -1.43 12.91
CA GLY A 31 1.87 -0.17 12.75
C GLY A 31 1.95 0.66 14.03
N ARG A 32 2.89 1.59 14.04
CA ARG A 32 3.01 2.63 15.07
C ARG A 32 3.26 3.99 14.45
N HIS A 33 2.73 5.01 15.11
CA HIS A 33 2.87 6.42 14.73
C HIS A 33 3.29 7.26 15.94
N GLY A 34 4.17 8.23 15.72
CA GLY A 34 4.55 9.19 16.73
C GLY A 34 5.32 10.37 16.13
N GLN A 35 5.79 11.25 17.00
CA GLN A 35 6.64 12.38 16.62
C GLN A 35 8.08 12.16 17.11
N MET A 36 9.05 12.52 16.28
CA MET A 36 10.47 12.35 16.55
C MET A 36 11.25 13.61 16.15
N SER A 37 12.16 14.04 17.02
CA SER A 37 13.05 15.19 16.76
C SER A 37 14.48 14.76 16.42
N ASP A 38 14.92 13.60 16.90
CA ASP A 38 16.24 13.01 16.61
C ASP A 38 16.11 11.82 15.65
N PHE A 39 16.48 12.01 14.38
CA PHE A 39 16.42 10.95 13.37
C PHE A 39 17.53 9.93 13.46
N SER A 40 18.55 10.15 14.30
CA SER A 40 19.58 9.14 14.53
C SER A 40 19.00 7.86 15.15
N GLU A 41 17.89 7.99 15.89
CA GLU A 41 17.10 6.86 16.41
C GLU A 41 16.60 5.93 15.31
N LEU A 42 16.20 6.46 14.15
CA LEU A 42 15.70 5.65 13.03
C LEU A 42 16.76 4.69 12.49
N VAL A 43 18.02 5.12 12.51
CA VAL A 43 19.16 4.31 12.04
C VAL A 43 19.46 3.15 12.99
N GLN A 44 19.02 3.25 14.25
CA GLN A 44 19.18 2.20 15.26
C GLN A 44 18.06 1.15 15.22
N TRP A 45 17.03 1.34 14.40
CA TRP A 45 15.93 0.38 14.32
C TRP A 45 16.37 -0.91 13.62
N ASP A 46 16.03 -2.04 14.24
CA ASP A 46 16.26 -3.36 13.68
C ASP A 46 15.29 -3.62 12.51
N LEU A 47 15.77 -3.37 11.29
CA LEU A 47 15.00 -3.57 10.06
C LEU A 47 14.64 -5.03 9.81
N GLU A 48 15.45 -5.98 10.28
CA GLU A 48 15.13 -7.40 10.14
C GLU A 48 14.00 -7.80 11.10
N ALA A 49 14.03 -7.28 12.33
CA ALA A 49 12.93 -7.45 13.28
C ALA A 49 11.64 -6.82 12.74
N LEU A 50 11.71 -5.64 12.12
CA LEU A 50 10.58 -5.04 11.41
C LEU A 50 10.03 -5.97 10.31
N GLY A 51 10.92 -6.56 9.50
CA GLY A 51 10.53 -7.53 8.46
C GLY A 51 9.85 -8.79 9.02
N ARG A 52 10.12 -9.15 10.28
CA ARG A 52 9.46 -10.24 11.01
C ARG A 52 8.21 -9.81 11.79
N GLY A 53 7.78 -8.55 11.67
CA GLY A 53 6.60 -8.04 12.38
C GLY A 53 6.87 -7.65 13.84
N VAL A 54 8.11 -7.30 14.20
CA VAL A 54 8.44 -6.76 15.52
C VAL A 54 8.72 -5.27 15.38
N LEU A 55 7.79 -4.45 15.86
CA LEU A 55 7.88 -2.99 15.76
C LEU A 55 8.75 -2.39 16.89
N PRO A 56 9.48 -1.29 16.63
CA PRO A 56 10.15 -0.52 17.67
C PRO A 56 9.11 -0.01 18.67
N LYS A 57 9.50 0.11 19.95
CA LYS A 57 8.65 0.70 20.99
C LYS A 57 8.64 2.23 20.86
N PHE A 58 7.90 2.72 19.87
CA PHE A 58 7.85 4.13 19.49
C PHE A 58 6.40 4.61 19.30
N GLY A 59 6.04 5.78 19.80
CA GLY A 59 4.71 6.36 19.57
C GLY A 59 3.55 5.50 20.08
N VAL A 60 2.40 5.56 19.41
CA VAL A 60 1.18 4.78 19.69
C VAL A 60 0.95 3.71 18.62
N ALA A 61 0.19 2.67 18.96
CA ALA A 61 -0.26 1.70 17.97
C ALA A 61 -1.25 2.36 16.98
N MET A 62 -1.17 1.94 15.73
CA MET A 62 -2.13 2.35 14.69
C MET A 62 -3.31 1.40 14.73
N GLU A 63 -4.40 1.81 15.38
CA GLU A 63 -5.67 1.07 15.43
C GLU A 63 -6.52 1.34 14.17
N ASP A 64 -6.32 2.50 13.56
CA ASP A 64 -7.02 3.01 12.38
C ASP A 64 -6.13 2.95 11.13
N ALA A 65 -6.77 2.94 9.95
CA ALA A 65 -6.07 3.11 8.68
C ALA A 65 -5.57 4.55 8.48
N TRP A 66 -4.31 4.68 8.04
CA TRP A 66 -3.67 5.93 7.65
C TRP A 66 -3.45 5.97 6.15
N GLU A 67 -3.87 7.06 5.51
CA GLU A 67 -3.89 7.21 4.06
C GLU A 67 -2.73 8.08 3.59
N PHE A 68 -1.87 7.54 2.72
CA PHE A 68 -0.76 8.28 2.11
C PHE A 68 -1.02 8.46 0.63
N VAL A 69 -1.38 9.68 0.23
CA VAL A 69 -1.75 10.03 -1.14
C VAL A 69 -0.53 10.62 -1.86
N CYS A 70 -0.18 10.03 -3.00
CA CYS A 70 0.97 10.51 -3.79
C CYS A 70 0.63 11.85 -4.46
N THR A 71 1.38 12.90 -4.11
CA THR A 71 1.25 14.25 -4.71
C THR A 71 2.52 14.71 -5.44
N HIS A 72 3.42 13.77 -5.76
CA HIS A 72 4.74 14.05 -6.34
C HIS A 72 4.70 14.56 -7.80
N GLY A 73 4.50 15.86 -7.98
CA GLY A 73 4.37 16.50 -9.30
C GLY A 73 5.59 16.44 -10.22
N ARG A 74 6.81 16.41 -9.67
CA ARG A 74 8.03 16.21 -10.49
C ARG A 74 8.06 14.84 -11.15
N ARG A 75 7.36 13.85 -10.58
CA ARG A 75 7.28 12.50 -11.12
C ARG A 75 6.15 12.36 -12.14
N ASP A 76 4.98 12.90 -11.85
CA ASP A 76 3.80 12.79 -12.71
C ASP A 76 2.81 13.93 -12.42
N VAL A 77 2.31 14.59 -13.47
CA VAL A 77 1.38 15.71 -13.35
C VAL A 77 0.02 15.31 -12.78
N CYS A 78 -0.51 14.12 -13.13
CA CYS A 78 -1.76 13.61 -12.59
C CYS A 78 -1.64 13.33 -11.08
N CYS A 79 -0.47 12.96 -10.56
CA CYS A 79 -0.24 12.87 -9.11
C CYS A 79 -0.34 14.26 -8.44
N ALA A 80 0.27 15.29 -9.03
CA ALA A 80 0.20 16.64 -8.48
C ALA A 80 -1.21 17.25 -8.54
N THR A 81 -1.97 17.00 -9.61
CA THR A 81 -3.31 17.58 -9.77
C THR A 81 -4.37 16.71 -9.12
N SER A 82 -4.57 15.49 -9.63
CA SER A 82 -5.64 14.60 -9.18
C SER A 82 -5.34 14.03 -7.79
N GLY A 83 -4.09 13.66 -7.51
CA GLY A 83 -3.67 13.20 -6.17
C GLY A 83 -3.89 14.25 -5.09
N ARG A 84 -3.41 15.48 -5.31
CA ARG A 84 -3.62 16.60 -4.37
C ARG A 84 -5.10 16.97 -4.25
N GLY A 85 -5.84 16.99 -5.37
CA GLY A 85 -7.28 17.23 -5.37
C GLY A 85 -8.05 16.22 -4.53
N TYR A 86 -7.71 14.93 -4.66
CA TYR A 86 -8.27 13.87 -3.83
C TYR A 86 -7.96 14.07 -2.36
N ALA A 87 -6.69 14.31 -1.99
CA ALA A 87 -6.29 14.47 -0.58
C ALA A 87 -7.03 15.63 0.10
N LEU A 88 -7.16 16.78 -0.57
CA LEU A 88 -7.89 17.93 -0.06
C LEU A 88 -9.39 17.64 0.10
N ALA A 89 -10.01 17.02 -0.91
CA ALA A 89 -11.43 16.68 -0.86
C ALA A 89 -11.71 15.63 0.23
N ARG A 90 -10.84 14.63 0.37
CA ARG A 90 -10.93 13.58 1.39
C ARG A 90 -10.89 14.18 2.79
N GLN A 91 -9.91 15.04 3.06
CA GLN A 91 -9.76 15.73 4.35
C GLN A 91 -10.94 16.68 4.66
N ALA A 92 -11.50 17.33 3.64
CA ALA A 92 -12.65 18.22 3.81
C ALA A 92 -13.95 17.46 4.08
N SER A 93 -14.16 16.32 3.40
CA SER A 93 -15.39 15.52 3.54
C SER A 93 -15.38 14.61 4.76
N VAL A 94 -14.20 14.15 5.20
CA VAL A 94 -14.04 13.32 6.39
C VAL A 94 -12.92 13.89 7.26
N PRO A 95 -13.22 14.90 8.10
CA PRO A 95 -12.21 15.63 8.88
C PRO A 95 -11.37 14.77 9.81
N ASP A 96 -11.93 13.68 10.32
CA ASP A 96 -11.24 12.75 11.22
C ASP A 96 -10.35 11.73 10.48
N ALA A 97 -10.37 11.71 9.14
CA ALA A 97 -9.52 10.81 8.37
C ALA A 97 -8.05 11.20 8.48
N HIS A 98 -7.18 10.20 8.61
CA HIS A 98 -5.73 10.37 8.67
C HIS A 98 -5.10 10.47 7.28
N VAL A 99 -5.30 11.60 6.59
CA VAL A 99 -4.84 11.81 5.21
C VAL A 99 -3.50 12.55 5.18
N TRP A 100 -2.51 11.96 4.53
CA TRP A 100 -1.17 12.52 4.36
C TRP A 100 -0.77 12.59 2.90
N GLU A 101 -0.14 13.68 2.52
CA GLU A 101 0.55 13.78 1.24
C GLU A 101 1.91 13.06 1.32
N CYS A 102 2.24 12.27 0.30
CA CYS A 102 3.51 11.54 0.24
C CYS A 102 4.20 11.66 -1.11
N SER A 103 5.46 11.23 -1.13
CA SER A 103 6.26 11.14 -2.36
C SER A 103 5.83 9.94 -3.22
N HIS A 104 6.65 9.53 -4.18
CA HIS A 104 6.20 8.59 -5.21
C HIS A 104 5.95 7.18 -4.67
N LEU A 105 4.71 6.68 -4.80
CA LEU A 105 4.31 5.31 -4.44
C LEU A 105 4.42 4.29 -5.59
N GLY A 106 4.77 4.74 -6.80
CA GLY A 106 4.57 3.95 -8.01
C GLY A 106 3.11 3.97 -8.50
N GLY A 107 2.88 3.48 -9.72
CA GLY A 107 1.52 3.35 -10.26
C GLY A 107 0.83 4.66 -10.66
N HIS A 108 1.57 5.74 -10.94
CA HIS A 108 1.01 7.06 -11.28
C HIS A 108 0.06 7.07 -12.50
N ARG A 109 0.11 6.06 -13.38
CA ARG A 109 -0.88 5.87 -14.47
C ARG A 109 -2.30 5.59 -13.94
N PHE A 110 -2.37 5.23 -12.67
CA PHE A 110 -3.59 5.04 -11.89
C PHE A 110 -3.80 6.18 -10.90
N ALA A 111 -3.21 7.35 -11.11
CA ALA A 111 -3.48 8.50 -10.24
C ALA A 111 -5.00 8.81 -10.23
N PRO A 112 -5.56 9.21 -9.07
CA PRO A 112 -4.93 9.32 -7.75
C PRO A 112 -4.53 7.96 -7.16
N THR A 113 -3.32 7.88 -6.57
CA THR A 113 -2.82 6.67 -5.90
C THR A 113 -2.66 6.89 -4.41
N CYS A 114 -3.05 5.90 -3.61
CA CYS A 114 -2.94 5.91 -2.16
C CYS A 114 -2.27 4.62 -1.66
N LEU A 115 -1.50 4.71 -0.58
CA LEU A 115 -1.05 3.60 0.25
C LEU A 115 -1.77 3.71 1.60
N THR A 116 -2.39 2.64 2.08
CA THR A 116 -2.89 2.58 3.46
C THR A 116 -1.93 1.83 4.36
N LEU A 117 -1.73 2.32 5.58
CA LEU A 117 -1.00 1.64 6.64
C LEU A 117 -1.94 1.39 7.83
N PRO A 118 -1.79 0.29 8.58
CA PRO A 118 -0.69 -0.68 8.48
C PRO A 118 -0.86 -1.79 7.43
N SER A 119 -2.00 -1.86 6.73
CA SER A 119 -2.30 -2.96 5.81
C SER A 119 -1.38 -3.07 4.61
N GLY A 120 -0.73 -1.98 4.22
CA GLY A 120 0.15 -1.94 3.04
C GLY A 120 -0.62 -2.04 1.73
N ARG A 121 -1.93 -1.76 1.72
CA ARG A 121 -2.77 -1.84 0.52
C ARG A 121 -2.52 -0.64 -0.37
N LEU A 122 -2.44 -0.91 -1.67
CA LEU A 122 -2.17 0.07 -2.70
C LEU A 122 -3.44 0.29 -3.51
N TYR A 123 -3.87 1.54 -3.60
CA TYR A 123 -5.08 1.93 -4.33
C TYR A 123 -4.73 2.83 -5.51
N GLY A 124 -5.59 2.81 -6.52
CA GLY A 124 -5.47 3.66 -7.70
C GLY A 124 -6.84 4.06 -8.24
N ARG A 125 -6.88 5.14 -9.01
CA ARG A 125 -8.07 5.73 -9.62
C ARG A 125 -9.12 6.13 -8.59
N LEU A 126 -8.67 6.50 -7.39
CA LEU A 126 -9.57 6.95 -6.34
C LEU A 126 -10.34 8.17 -6.81
N ASP A 127 -11.63 8.22 -6.48
CA ASP A 127 -12.50 9.33 -6.79
C ASP A 127 -13.13 9.91 -5.52
N ALA A 128 -13.70 11.10 -5.64
CA ALA A 128 -14.36 11.79 -4.55
C ALA A 128 -15.81 11.32 -4.31
N ALA A 129 -16.34 10.44 -5.15
CA ALA A 129 -17.71 9.93 -5.03
C ALA A 129 -17.79 8.74 -4.06
N GLY A 130 -16.68 8.04 -3.84
CA GLY A 130 -16.57 6.86 -2.98
C GLY A 130 -15.82 7.06 -1.66
N PHE A 131 -15.92 8.22 -1.02
CA PHE A 131 -15.31 8.41 0.31
C PHE A 131 -15.91 7.45 1.35
N TYR A 132 -15.05 6.99 2.25
CA TYR A 132 -15.35 5.97 3.27
C TYR A 132 -15.10 6.52 4.69
N PRO A 133 -15.59 5.86 5.75
CA PRO A 133 -15.39 6.33 7.13
C PRO A 133 -13.92 6.54 7.50
N ALA A 134 -13.64 7.46 8.43
CA ALA A 134 -12.30 7.62 9.01
C ALA A 134 -11.83 6.30 9.63
N GLY A 135 -10.52 6.04 9.55
CA GLY A 135 -9.90 4.81 10.05
C GLY A 135 -10.22 3.53 9.28
N SER A 136 -11.04 3.61 8.23
CA SER A 136 -11.32 2.49 7.32
C SER A 136 -10.57 2.63 5.98
N GLU A 137 -10.79 1.71 5.04
CA GLU A 137 -10.07 1.65 3.77
C GLU A 137 -11.01 1.82 2.56
N PRO A 138 -10.47 2.22 1.38
CA PRO A 138 -11.24 2.30 0.15
C PRO A 138 -11.90 0.97 -0.26
N SER A 139 -12.91 1.09 -1.13
CA SER A 139 -13.52 -0.08 -1.79
C SER A 139 -12.44 -0.96 -2.46
N PRO A 140 -12.57 -2.30 -2.39
CA PRO A 140 -11.76 -3.24 -3.17
C PRO A 140 -11.74 -2.97 -4.68
N ASP A 141 -12.73 -2.24 -5.21
CA ASP A 141 -12.76 -1.85 -6.64
C ASP A 141 -11.60 -0.93 -7.03
N PHE A 142 -11.06 -0.19 -6.06
CA PHE A 142 -9.88 0.67 -6.26
C PHE A 142 -8.57 -0.05 -5.93
N LEU A 143 -8.63 -1.29 -5.43
CA LEU A 143 -7.47 -2.04 -4.99
C LEU A 143 -6.58 -2.41 -6.18
N ARG A 144 -5.31 -2.03 -6.09
CA ARG A 144 -4.27 -2.35 -7.08
C ARG A 144 -3.41 -3.53 -6.63
N GLY A 145 -3.42 -3.85 -5.35
CA GLY A 145 -2.64 -4.91 -4.72
C GLY A 145 -2.11 -4.51 -3.35
N ALA A 146 -1.08 -5.22 -2.88
CA ALA A 146 -0.43 -4.95 -1.60
C ALA A 146 1.09 -4.82 -1.77
N SER A 147 1.71 -3.92 -1.00
CA SER A 147 3.13 -3.56 -1.11
C SER A 147 4.10 -4.71 -0.84
N TYR A 148 3.67 -5.69 -0.02
CA TYR A 148 4.44 -6.86 0.36
C TYR A 148 4.27 -8.06 -0.60
N LEU A 149 3.45 -7.93 -1.66
CA LEU A 149 3.24 -8.99 -2.64
C LEU A 149 3.98 -8.68 -3.94
N ASN A 150 4.61 -9.70 -4.53
CA ASN A 150 5.12 -9.59 -5.89
C ASN A 150 3.98 -9.50 -6.92
N PRO A 151 4.25 -9.10 -8.18
CA PRO A 151 3.19 -8.86 -9.17
C PRO A 151 2.23 -10.02 -9.44
N ALA A 152 2.73 -11.26 -9.49
CA ALA A 152 1.89 -12.44 -9.70
C ALA A 152 1.00 -12.71 -8.48
N ALA A 153 1.56 -12.59 -7.26
CA ALA A 153 0.81 -12.74 -6.02
C ALA A 153 -0.27 -11.64 -5.85
N GLN A 154 -0.01 -10.41 -6.29
CA GLN A 154 -1.02 -9.34 -6.32
C GLN A 154 -2.19 -9.69 -7.23
N ALA A 155 -1.92 -10.25 -8.43
CA ALA A 155 -2.97 -10.68 -9.35
C ALA A 155 -3.80 -11.84 -8.77
N ALA A 156 -3.14 -12.80 -8.12
CA ALA A 156 -3.82 -13.91 -7.45
C ALA A 156 -4.71 -13.45 -6.29
N ASP A 157 -4.19 -12.57 -5.43
CA ASP A 157 -4.93 -11.99 -4.31
C ASP A 157 -6.18 -11.25 -4.82
N GLN A 158 -6.01 -10.39 -5.84
CA GLN A 158 -7.13 -9.65 -6.43
C GLN A 158 -8.19 -10.59 -7.02
N ALA A 159 -7.78 -11.63 -7.76
CA ALA A 159 -8.73 -12.57 -8.37
C ALA A 159 -9.61 -13.26 -7.32
N VAL A 160 -9.01 -13.73 -6.21
CA VAL A 160 -9.74 -14.38 -5.12
C VAL A 160 -10.62 -13.39 -4.37
N ARG A 161 -10.12 -12.19 -4.08
CA ARG A 161 -10.93 -11.13 -3.45
C ARG A 161 -12.16 -10.78 -4.28
N SER A 162 -12.00 -10.59 -5.59
CA SER A 162 -13.10 -10.30 -6.50
C SER A 162 -14.10 -11.46 -6.57
N ALA A 163 -13.63 -12.72 -6.68
CA ALA A 163 -14.51 -13.89 -6.77
C ALA A 163 -15.37 -14.11 -5.52
N LEU A 164 -14.87 -13.71 -4.35
CA LEU A 164 -15.52 -13.89 -3.05
C LEU A 164 -16.14 -12.59 -2.50
N ALA A 165 -16.04 -11.48 -3.24
CA ALA A 165 -16.39 -10.13 -2.78
C ALA A 165 -15.77 -9.78 -1.40
N LEU A 166 -14.51 -10.19 -1.17
CA LEU A 166 -13.83 -9.92 0.09
C LEU A 166 -13.50 -8.42 0.23
N PRO A 167 -13.68 -7.83 1.43
CA PRO A 167 -13.18 -6.49 1.69
C PRO A 167 -11.64 -6.45 1.58
N ALA A 168 -11.07 -5.28 1.33
CA ALA A 168 -9.63 -5.12 1.15
C ALA A 168 -8.83 -5.48 2.42
N SER A 169 -9.46 -5.31 3.59
CA SER A 169 -8.93 -5.68 4.91
C SER A 169 -9.03 -7.18 5.22
N ALA A 170 -9.81 -7.97 4.46
CA ALA A 170 -9.93 -9.40 4.74
C ALA A 170 -8.58 -10.11 4.61
N PRO A 171 -8.23 -11.00 5.57
CA PRO A 171 -6.95 -11.66 5.55
C PRO A 171 -6.82 -12.72 4.46
N THR A 172 -5.70 -12.69 3.75
CA THR A 172 -5.34 -13.65 2.70
C THR A 172 -3.88 -14.07 2.83
N HIS A 173 -3.60 -15.36 3.02
CA HIS A 173 -2.24 -15.88 3.09
C HIS A 173 -1.85 -16.51 1.76
N LEU A 174 -0.77 -16.02 1.15
CA LEU A 174 -0.32 -16.47 -0.16
C LEU A 174 0.95 -17.30 0.00
N SER A 175 1.06 -18.39 -0.77
CA SER A 175 2.35 -19.05 -0.97
C SER A 175 3.23 -18.18 -1.87
N GLU A 176 4.55 -18.27 -1.70
CA GLU A 176 5.45 -17.72 -2.72
C GLU A 176 5.16 -18.41 -4.07
N PRO A 177 5.23 -17.68 -5.20
CA PRO A 177 5.10 -18.29 -6.51
C PRO A 177 6.27 -19.24 -6.73
N ASN A 178 5.97 -20.52 -6.97
CA ASN A 178 7.00 -21.45 -7.46
C ASN A 178 7.37 -21.07 -8.91
N ASP A 179 8.63 -21.30 -9.26
CA ASP A 179 9.33 -20.96 -10.52
C ASP A 179 8.46 -20.73 -11.76
N LEU A 180 8.87 -19.73 -12.55
CA LEU A 180 8.30 -19.35 -13.85
C LEU A 180 8.40 -20.51 -14.85
N ASN A 181 7.44 -21.43 -14.84
CA ASN A 181 7.37 -22.46 -15.85
C ASN A 181 6.70 -21.86 -17.10
N GLY A 182 7.50 -21.43 -18.07
CA GLY A 182 7.00 -20.91 -19.35
C GLY A 182 6.19 -19.61 -19.26
N GLY A 183 6.47 -18.74 -18.28
CA GLY A 183 5.77 -17.46 -18.11
C GLY A 183 4.47 -17.53 -17.30
N SER A 184 4.16 -18.69 -16.73
CA SER A 184 3.04 -18.90 -15.82
C SER A 184 3.52 -19.39 -14.45
N VAL A 185 2.84 -18.98 -13.39
CA VAL A 185 3.09 -19.43 -12.01
C VAL A 185 1.78 -19.77 -11.33
N THR A 186 1.79 -20.77 -10.45
CA THR A 186 0.63 -21.09 -9.62
C THR A 186 0.83 -20.51 -8.23
N VAL A 187 -0.11 -19.68 -7.79
CA VAL A 187 -0.15 -19.08 -6.45
C VAL A 187 -1.26 -19.74 -5.67
N THR A 188 -0.95 -20.22 -4.46
CA THR A 188 -1.98 -20.68 -3.53
C THR A 188 -2.39 -19.53 -2.64
N VAL A 189 -3.66 -19.15 -2.68
CA VAL A 189 -4.26 -18.15 -1.79
C VAL A 189 -5.08 -18.91 -0.74
N ARG A 190 -4.92 -18.57 0.53
CA ARG A 190 -5.75 -19.08 1.63
C ARG A 190 -6.47 -17.91 2.27
N THR A 191 -7.72 -18.10 2.60
CA THR A 191 -8.51 -17.16 3.39
C THR A 191 -8.93 -17.96 4.62
N PRO A 192 -8.88 -17.39 5.83
CA PRO A 192 -9.19 -18.13 7.04
C PRO A 192 -10.54 -18.86 7.04
N GLU A 193 -11.57 -18.29 6.40
CA GLU A 193 -12.94 -18.82 6.49
C GLU A 193 -13.42 -19.50 5.20
N GLN A 194 -12.99 -19.04 4.03
CA GLN A 194 -13.56 -19.50 2.75
C GLN A 194 -12.78 -20.68 2.12
N GLY A 195 -11.59 -21.03 2.65
CA GLY A 195 -10.77 -22.14 2.16
C GLY A 195 -9.45 -21.77 1.47
N THR A 196 -9.11 -22.54 0.43
CA THR A 196 -7.85 -22.45 -0.31
C THR A 196 -8.11 -22.44 -1.81
N TRP A 197 -7.53 -21.49 -2.54
CA TRP A 197 -7.62 -21.34 -3.99
C TRP A 197 -6.26 -21.54 -4.62
N ARG A 198 -6.23 -22.29 -5.72
CA ARG A 198 -5.07 -22.30 -6.62
C ARG A 198 -5.36 -21.38 -7.78
N VAL A 199 -4.51 -20.40 -7.97
CA VAL A 199 -4.64 -19.38 -9.00
C VAL A 199 -3.47 -19.48 -9.95
N THR A 200 -3.74 -19.69 -11.23
CA THR A 200 -2.74 -19.65 -12.29
C THR A 200 -2.57 -18.20 -12.73
N CYS A 201 -1.36 -17.68 -12.60
CA CYS A 201 -1.00 -16.32 -12.99
C CYS A 201 -0.09 -16.37 -14.21
N THR A 202 -0.51 -15.78 -15.32
CA THR A 202 0.24 -15.75 -16.57
C THR A 202 0.70 -14.35 -16.90
N ALA A 203 2.00 -14.21 -17.17
CA ALA A 203 2.60 -12.97 -17.62
C ALA A 203 2.21 -12.72 -19.07
N ASN A 204 1.64 -11.54 -19.33
CA ASN A 204 1.29 -11.04 -20.65
C ASN A 204 1.90 -9.66 -20.86
N THR A 205 1.81 -9.12 -22.08
CA THR A 205 2.21 -7.75 -22.34
C THR A 205 1.05 -6.93 -22.89
N ILE A 206 0.99 -5.66 -22.49
CA ILE A 206 0.06 -4.67 -23.03
C ILE A 206 0.82 -3.40 -23.36
N GLU A 207 0.25 -2.57 -24.22
CA GLU A 207 0.67 -1.18 -24.37
C GLU A 207 -0.18 -0.29 -23.47
N ALA A 208 0.48 0.49 -22.61
CA ALA A 208 -0.21 1.44 -21.74
C ALA A 208 0.67 2.66 -21.45
N PRO A 209 0.09 3.88 -21.35
CA PRO A 209 0.82 5.12 -21.07
C PRO A 209 1.74 5.00 -19.86
N ALA A 210 3.03 5.30 -20.06
CA ALA A 210 4.07 5.23 -19.03
C ALA A 210 3.62 5.95 -17.75
N SER A 211 3.17 7.19 -17.97
CA SER A 211 2.73 8.23 -17.07
C SER A 211 1.60 9.05 -17.70
N CYS A 212 1.03 9.97 -16.93
CA CYS A 212 0.05 10.94 -17.42
C CYS A 212 0.60 11.72 -18.62
N GLY A 213 -0.11 11.67 -19.75
CA GLY A 213 0.27 12.34 -21.01
C GLY A 213 1.45 11.72 -21.77
N ALA A 214 2.08 10.65 -21.27
CA ALA A 214 3.15 9.97 -21.99
C ALA A 214 2.60 8.98 -23.04
N PRO A 215 3.34 8.72 -24.13
CA PRO A 215 2.95 7.70 -25.09
C PRO A 215 2.90 6.30 -24.44
N PRO A 216 2.08 5.38 -25.01
CA PRO A 216 2.07 4.00 -24.57
C PRO A 216 3.43 3.32 -24.72
N THR A 217 3.77 2.48 -23.74
CA THR A 217 4.97 1.62 -23.77
C THR A 217 4.56 0.19 -23.44
N VAL A 218 5.19 -0.79 -24.09
CA VAL A 218 4.99 -2.23 -23.79
C VAL A 218 5.38 -2.52 -22.35
N ARG A 219 4.47 -3.18 -21.62
CA ARG A 219 4.71 -3.57 -20.23
C ARG A 219 4.09 -4.90 -19.89
N THR A 220 4.76 -5.61 -18.98
CA THR A 220 4.26 -6.87 -18.42
C THR A 220 3.09 -6.61 -17.48
N VAL A 221 2.04 -7.41 -17.65
CA VAL A 221 0.90 -7.52 -16.75
C VAL A 221 0.69 -8.98 -16.39
N TRP A 222 0.06 -9.21 -15.25
CA TRP A 222 -0.27 -10.56 -14.79
C TRP A 222 -1.78 -10.74 -14.88
N GLN A 223 -2.18 -11.78 -15.59
CA GLN A 223 -3.57 -12.22 -15.66
C GLN A 223 -3.70 -13.43 -14.75
N ALA A 224 -4.76 -13.45 -13.93
CA ALA A 224 -4.99 -14.50 -12.95
C ALA A 224 -6.29 -15.25 -13.28
N GLU A 225 -6.22 -16.58 -13.24
CA GLU A 225 -7.35 -17.49 -13.42
C GLU A 225 -7.41 -18.43 -12.21
N ILE A 226 -8.58 -18.51 -11.57
CA ILE A 226 -8.80 -19.45 -10.45
C ILE A 226 -8.95 -20.86 -11.04
N ALA A 227 -7.91 -21.67 -10.93
CA ALA A 227 -7.87 -23.02 -11.46
C ALA A 227 -8.66 -24.02 -10.61
N SER A 228 -8.69 -23.82 -9.29
CA SER A 228 -9.47 -24.65 -8.37
C SER A 228 -9.68 -23.96 -7.02
N ALA A 229 -10.74 -24.37 -6.32
CA ALA A 229 -11.02 -24.00 -4.96
C ALA A 229 -11.26 -25.26 -4.12
N SER A 230 -10.73 -25.28 -2.91
CA SER A 230 -11.05 -26.25 -1.87
C SER A 230 -11.71 -25.46 -0.73
N PRO A 231 -13.03 -25.62 -0.52
CA PRO A 231 -13.74 -24.92 0.55
C PRO A 231 -13.05 -25.14 1.90
N GLY A 232 -13.09 -24.12 2.76
CA GLY A 232 -12.69 -24.27 4.16
C GLY A 232 -13.64 -25.27 4.83
N ALA A 233 -13.14 -26.04 5.79
CA ALA A 233 -14.02 -26.77 6.68
C ALA A 233 -14.86 -25.75 7.45
N HIS A 234 -16.14 -25.62 7.12
CA HIS A 234 -17.08 -24.85 7.93
C HIS A 234 -17.17 -25.57 9.28
N PRO A 235 -17.09 -24.89 10.44
CA PRO A 235 -17.29 -25.52 11.74
C PRO A 235 -18.69 -26.15 11.92
N ASP A 236 -19.60 -25.96 10.96
CA ASP A 236 -21.00 -26.41 10.99
C ASP A 236 -21.41 -27.28 9.79
N ASN A 237 -20.48 -27.96 9.13
CA ASN A 237 -20.84 -29.01 8.17
C ASN A 237 -20.34 -30.37 8.70
N PRO A 238 -21.24 -31.30 9.04
CA PRO A 238 -20.96 -32.47 9.90
C PRO A 238 -19.92 -33.45 9.33
#